data_AF-A0A9E6JSI9-F1
#
_entry.id   AF-A0A9E6JSI9-F1
#
_cell.length_a   1.000
_cell.length_b   1.000
_cell.length_c   1.000
_cell.angle_alpha   90.00
_cell.angle_beta   90.00
_cell.angle_gamma   90.00
#
_symmetry.space_group_name_H-M   'P 1'
#
loop_
_entity.id
_entity.type
_entity.pdbx_description
1 polymer ?
#
loop_
_entity_poly.entity_id
_entity_poly.type
_entity_poly.pdbx_seq_one_letter_code
_entity_poly.pdbx_strand_id
1 'polypeptide(L)'
;MELTNEQRRTILLLEALGLVHDIGKLSDKFLVLKSRSVGNNGDFHYDLFVDPSKVSLFKGSGDPSAQNDARNKVTEWLTSAETPENCAFSERSDFTDTLNSISITDWHKTSYTLAELAPLVMHPVYNSNKYDWKGEFGKPMNPGLLIGTMHGVAHIDKPSEADPKKQPYDDMYRATPFGYETRIEPGSSSKILSSLPLYDLETVVSGTRERRVWLENMKTGLDEAIADTQRPLNDVTLWDWGYLVASLTKAAARYLFISGKAQTLFKDIPLNVLRINVDMLDLYTHSDRISDLLGKQTILENAFNAVREIIEFDWALGNRLYHDETGAYYLLPGDIWDTETEQTLRENIQARFSDDLIPRVYLGEQFLVGDLDQQNGGNREYRLVAIRKLIANPRKNAQKEPAVMAGNNLYHFEDEWS
;
A
#
# COMPACT_ATOMS: atom_id res chain seq x y z
N MET A 1 9.36 -6.93 -20.22
CA MET A 1 8.74 -6.74 -18.89
C MET A 1 9.34 -7.61 -17.78
N GLU A 2 10.36 -8.44 -18.06
CA GLU A 2 10.91 -9.31 -17.01
C GLU A 2 11.78 -8.54 -16.03
N LEU A 3 11.60 -8.85 -14.74
CA LEU A 3 12.50 -8.40 -13.67
C LEU A 3 13.45 -9.53 -13.34
N THR A 4 14.63 -9.18 -12.85
CA THR A 4 15.46 -10.14 -12.13
C THR A 4 14.78 -10.55 -10.83
N ASN A 5 15.13 -11.73 -10.29
CA ASN A 5 14.63 -12.18 -8.99
C ASN A 5 14.91 -11.17 -7.87
N GLU A 6 16.05 -10.47 -7.93
CA GLU A 6 16.41 -9.45 -6.95
C GLU A 6 15.53 -8.19 -7.08
N GLN A 7 15.24 -7.73 -8.29
CA GLN A 7 14.33 -6.59 -8.48
C GLN A 7 12.91 -6.92 -8.00
N ARG A 8 12.41 -8.12 -8.30
CA ARG A 8 11.11 -8.61 -7.80
C ARG A 8 11.11 -8.66 -6.27
N ARG A 9 12.17 -9.21 -5.66
CA ARG A 9 12.36 -9.27 -4.20
C ARG A 9 12.35 -7.86 -3.58
N THR A 10 13.10 -6.91 -4.15
CA THR A 10 13.10 -5.52 -3.68
C THR A 10 11.71 -4.89 -3.72
N ILE A 11 10.95 -5.05 -4.81
CA ILE A 11 9.60 -4.47 -4.92
C ILE A 11 8.67 -5.01 -3.83
N LEU A 12 8.69 -6.33 -3.57
CA LEU A 12 7.86 -6.96 -2.54
C LEU A 12 8.26 -6.52 -1.12
N LEU A 13 9.56 -6.31 -0.87
CA LEU A 13 10.03 -5.79 0.42
C LEU A 13 9.69 -4.31 0.62
N LEU A 14 9.75 -3.50 -0.44
CA LEU A 14 9.29 -2.11 -0.41
C LEU A 14 7.78 -2.00 -0.21
N GLU A 15 7.00 -2.90 -0.83
CA GLU A 15 5.57 -3.04 -0.55
C GLU A 15 5.34 -3.32 0.94
N ALA A 16 6.03 -4.30 1.51
CA ALA A 16 5.88 -4.67 2.92
C ALA A 16 6.28 -3.51 3.85
N LEU A 17 7.37 -2.80 3.55
CA LEU A 17 7.77 -1.60 4.29
C LEU A 17 6.72 -0.48 4.18
N GLY A 18 6.13 -0.30 2.99
CA GLY A 18 5.01 0.61 2.77
C GLY A 18 3.75 0.22 3.54
N LEU A 19 3.47 -1.08 3.72
CA LEU A 19 2.34 -1.56 4.52
C LEU A 19 2.51 -1.22 6.00
N VAL A 20 3.72 -1.39 6.54
CA VAL A 20 4.03 -1.22 7.97
C VAL A 20 4.60 0.16 8.32
N HIS A 21 4.61 1.10 7.37
CA HIS A 21 5.25 2.41 7.57
C HIS A 21 4.71 3.17 8.79
N ASP A 22 3.41 3.07 9.07
CA ASP A 22 2.70 3.78 10.15
C ASP A 22 2.46 2.86 11.38
N ILE A 23 3.21 1.76 11.52
CA ILE A 23 2.91 0.72 12.52
C ILE A 23 2.93 1.23 13.97
N GLY A 24 3.68 2.30 14.26
CA GLY A 24 3.70 2.93 15.58
C GLY A 24 2.37 3.54 16.02
N LYS A 25 1.40 3.72 15.10
CA LYS A 25 0.02 4.09 15.44
C LYS A 25 -0.73 2.99 16.21
N LEU A 26 -0.23 1.76 16.23
CA LEU A 26 -0.76 0.70 17.09
C LEU A 26 -0.34 0.85 18.56
N SER A 27 0.48 1.82 18.92
CA SER A 27 0.77 2.07 20.34
C SER A 27 -0.43 2.72 21.03
N ASP A 28 -0.81 2.24 22.21
CA ASP A 28 -1.75 2.96 23.07
C ASP A 28 -1.25 4.36 23.45
N LYS A 29 0.08 4.58 23.49
CA LYS A 29 0.66 5.92 23.70
C LYS A 29 0.33 6.86 22.54
N PHE A 30 0.23 6.35 21.31
CA PHE A 30 -0.27 7.13 20.17
C PHE A 30 -1.74 7.53 20.37
N LEU A 31 -2.60 6.60 20.80
CA LEU A 31 -4.00 6.90 21.06
C LEU A 31 -4.15 7.94 22.19
N VAL A 32 -3.36 7.81 23.26
CA VAL A 32 -3.29 8.78 24.35
C VAL A 32 -2.84 10.15 23.84
N LEU A 33 -1.76 10.21 23.04
CA LEU A 33 -1.23 11.43 22.42
C LEU A 33 -2.28 12.15 21.56
N LYS A 34 -3.05 11.39 20.76
CA LYS A 34 -4.06 11.96 19.86
C LYS A 34 -5.42 12.18 20.52
N SER A 35 -5.59 11.72 21.76
CA SER A 35 -6.81 11.93 22.53
C SER A 35 -7.00 13.39 22.95
N ARG A 36 -8.22 13.76 23.33
CA ARG A 36 -8.51 15.07 23.94
C ARG A 36 -7.94 15.21 25.36
N SER A 37 -7.58 14.10 26.01
CA SER A 37 -7.23 14.06 27.44
C SER A 37 -5.84 14.61 27.76
N VAL A 38 -4.89 14.55 26.81
CA VAL A 38 -3.48 14.93 27.03
C VAL A 38 -3.13 16.31 26.46
N GLY A 39 -4.06 16.98 25.77
CA GLY A 39 -3.74 18.22 25.05
C GLY A 39 -2.73 17.98 23.92
N ASN A 40 -1.99 19.02 23.49
CA ASN A 40 -0.93 18.89 22.47
C ASN A 40 0.48 18.67 23.08
N ASN A 41 0.57 18.32 24.37
CA ASN A 41 1.82 18.30 25.13
C ASN A 41 2.39 16.89 25.33
N GLY A 42 1.92 15.88 24.60
CA GLY A 42 2.46 14.53 24.67
C GLY A 42 3.77 14.41 23.88
N ASP A 43 4.75 13.72 24.47
CA ASP A 43 6.07 13.47 23.90
C ASP A 43 6.15 12.01 23.44
N PHE A 44 5.43 11.66 22.36
CA PHE A 44 5.47 10.30 21.81
C PHE A 44 5.72 10.30 20.30
N HIS A 45 6.82 9.67 19.91
CA HIS A 45 7.29 9.52 18.53
C HIS A 45 6.78 8.21 17.94
N TYR A 46 5.52 8.23 17.49
CA TYR A 46 4.91 7.10 16.80
C TYR A 46 5.53 6.85 15.41
N ASP A 47 6.26 7.84 14.89
CA ASP A 47 6.97 7.78 13.61
C ASP A 47 8.36 7.14 13.70
N LEU A 48 8.88 6.96 14.91
CA LEU A 48 10.12 6.22 15.17
C LEU A 48 9.79 4.78 15.57
N PHE A 49 9.43 3.95 14.59
CA PHE A 49 9.24 2.50 14.77
C PHE A 49 10.54 1.68 14.56
N VAL A 50 11.64 2.35 14.19
CA VAL A 50 13.01 1.82 14.16
C VAL A 50 13.87 2.67 15.10
N ASP A 51 14.71 2.00 15.90
CA ASP A 51 15.67 2.66 16.78
C ASP A 51 16.86 3.19 15.96
N PRO A 52 16.99 4.52 15.77
CA PRO A 52 18.05 5.09 14.96
C PRO A 52 19.44 4.87 15.59
N SER A 53 19.52 4.66 16.91
CA SER A 53 20.78 4.37 17.61
C SER A 53 21.32 2.96 17.28
N LYS A 54 20.52 2.09 16.67
CA LYS A 54 20.95 0.76 16.19
C LYS A 54 21.30 0.75 14.70
N VAL A 55 21.03 1.82 13.95
CA VAL A 55 21.33 1.90 12.53
C VAL A 55 22.70 2.55 12.33
N SER A 56 23.65 1.80 11.78
CA SER A 56 25.04 2.27 11.62
C SER A 56 25.17 3.54 10.79
N LEU A 57 24.32 3.69 9.77
CA LEU A 57 24.29 4.86 8.87
C LEU A 57 24.08 6.17 9.64
N PHE A 58 23.28 6.16 10.71
CA PHE A 58 22.96 7.37 11.47
C PHE A 58 24.03 7.76 12.49
N LYS A 59 25.01 6.90 12.76
CA LYS A 59 26.12 7.17 13.70
C LYS A 59 27.27 7.95 13.07
N GLY A 60 27.34 8.00 11.73
CA GLY A 60 28.38 8.70 10.98
C GLY A 60 27.77 9.84 10.18
N SER A 61 27.52 10.98 10.81
CA SER A 61 27.04 12.18 10.14
C SER A 61 28.15 12.86 9.33
N GLY A 62 27.80 13.47 8.19
CA GLY A 62 28.74 14.15 7.29
C GLY A 62 29.49 15.35 7.92
N ASP A 63 30.25 16.11 7.11
CA ASP A 63 31.07 17.25 7.55
C ASP A 63 30.29 18.21 8.47
N PRO A 64 30.63 18.30 9.79
CA PRO A 64 29.94 19.12 10.79
C PRO A 64 29.79 20.60 10.43
N SER A 65 30.62 21.10 9.51
CA SER A 65 30.64 22.51 9.09
C SER A 65 29.61 22.87 8.00
N ALA A 66 29.01 21.88 7.33
CA ALA A 66 27.98 22.11 6.33
C ALA A 66 26.59 22.23 6.95
N GLN A 67 25.89 23.34 6.68
CA GLN A 67 24.49 23.52 7.08
C GLN A 67 23.60 22.57 6.25
N ASN A 68 23.09 21.51 6.87
CA ASN A 68 22.27 20.48 6.22
C ASN A 68 21.04 20.13 7.08
N ASP A 69 19.84 20.38 6.57
CA ASP A 69 18.59 20.06 7.28
C ASP A 69 18.36 18.56 7.47
N ALA A 70 18.95 17.71 6.61
CA ALA A 70 18.96 16.27 6.82
C ALA A 70 19.68 15.91 8.12
N ARG A 71 20.84 16.54 8.40
CA ARG A 71 21.57 16.32 9.64
C ARG A 71 20.80 16.77 10.87
N ASN A 72 20.13 17.91 10.79
CA ASN A 72 19.30 18.40 11.88
C ASN A 72 18.23 17.35 12.22
N LYS A 73 17.59 16.73 11.21
CA LYS A 73 16.62 15.66 11.43
C LYS A 73 17.23 14.38 11.99
N VAL A 74 18.40 13.96 11.52
CA VAL A 74 19.12 12.82 12.11
C VAL A 74 19.42 13.07 13.59
N THR A 75 19.86 14.29 13.92
CA THR A 75 20.14 14.69 15.31
C THR A 75 18.87 14.65 16.16
N GLU A 76 17.74 15.15 15.64
CA GLU A 76 16.44 15.05 16.31
C GLU A 76 16.03 13.58 16.54
N TRP A 77 16.19 12.69 15.56
CA TRP A 77 15.88 11.27 15.73
C TRP A 77 16.75 10.60 16.79
N LEU A 78 18.06 10.85 16.78
CA LEU A 78 19.00 10.32 17.77
C LEU A 78 18.70 10.86 19.17
N THR A 79 18.37 12.15 19.29
CA THR A 79 17.98 12.78 20.57
C THR A 79 16.68 12.15 21.10
N SER A 80 15.69 11.94 20.23
CA SER A 80 14.44 11.26 20.61
C SER A 80 14.69 9.83 21.08
N ALA A 81 15.69 9.15 20.51
CA ALA A 81 16.06 7.80 20.93
C ALA A 81 16.78 7.73 22.29
N GLU A 82 17.17 8.86 22.89
CA GLU A 82 17.70 8.92 24.26
C GLU A 82 16.60 8.69 25.31
N THR A 83 15.32 8.82 24.94
CA THR A 83 14.14 8.48 25.76
C THR A 83 13.31 7.37 25.09
N PRO A 84 13.82 6.12 25.00
CA PRO A 84 13.19 5.03 24.27
C PRO A 84 11.71 4.80 24.60
N GLU A 85 11.32 4.98 25.85
CA GLU A 85 9.93 4.84 26.31
C GLU A 85 8.95 5.79 25.59
N ASN A 86 9.44 6.87 24.99
CA ASN A 86 8.67 7.83 24.21
C ASN A 86 8.68 7.52 22.70
N CYS A 87 9.25 6.40 22.26
CA CYS A 87 9.28 6.02 20.84
C CYS A 87 8.57 4.69 20.58
N ALA A 88 7.93 4.55 19.43
CA ALA A 88 7.22 3.33 19.04
C ALA A 88 8.14 2.09 18.97
N PHE A 89 9.41 2.26 18.61
CA PHE A 89 10.38 1.16 18.56
C PHE A 89 10.56 0.45 19.91
N SER A 90 10.24 1.09 21.04
CA SER A 90 10.37 0.46 22.37
C SER A 90 9.35 -0.65 22.62
N GLU A 91 8.19 -0.58 21.96
CA GLU A 91 7.15 -1.62 22.07
C GLU A 91 7.43 -2.83 21.15
N ARG A 92 8.30 -2.65 20.15
CA ARG A 92 8.74 -3.68 19.19
C ARG A 92 10.23 -3.57 18.91
N SER A 93 11.05 -3.75 19.95
CA SER A 93 12.51 -3.62 19.84
C SER A 93 13.15 -4.62 18.88
N ASP A 94 12.49 -5.76 18.66
CA ASP A 94 12.87 -6.82 17.72
C ASP A 94 12.76 -6.37 16.25
N PHE A 95 11.88 -5.41 15.96
CA PHE A 95 11.60 -5.02 14.59
C PHE A 95 12.76 -4.25 13.94
N THR A 96 13.49 -3.47 14.74
CA THR A 96 14.72 -2.81 14.26
C THR A 96 15.76 -3.82 13.79
N ASP A 97 15.96 -4.88 14.55
CA ASP A 97 16.95 -5.93 14.23
C ASP A 97 16.50 -6.71 12.98
N THR A 98 15.20 -6.97 12.85
CA THR A 98 14.60 -7.58 11.65
C THR A 98 14.84 -6.72 10.41
N LEU A 99 14.52 -5.43 10.44
CA LEU A 99 14.70 -4.54 9.30
C LEU A 99 16.18 -4.28 8.96
N ASN A 100 17.08 -4.33 9.94
CA ASN A 100 18.53 -4.28 9.71
C ASN A 100 19.05 -5.53 8.98
N SER A 101 18.44 -6.69 9.23
CA SER A 101 18.85 -7.95 8.60
C SER A 101 18.46 -8.04 7.11
N ILE A 102 17.46 -7.26 6.69
CA ILE A 102 16.93 -7.29 5.34
C ILE A 102 17.57 -6.18 4.50
N SER A 103 18.36 -6.58 3.52
CA SER A 103 18.95 -5.67 2.52
C SER A 103 18.21 -5.72 1.19
N ILE A 104 18.15 -4.59 0.51
CA ILE A 104 17.61 -4.42 -0.84
C ILE A 104 18.57 -3.61 -1.72
N THR A 105 18.39 -3.70 -3.03
CA THR A 105 19.08 -2.85 -4.00
C THR A 105 18.06 -2.10 -4.86
N ASP A 106 18.18 -0.77 -4.92
CA ASP A 106 17.26 0.09 -5.66
C ASP A 106 17.51 0.06 -7.18
N TRP A 107 16.67 0.76 -7.94
CA TRP A 107 16.76 0.89 -9.40
C TRP A 107 18.00 1.67 -9.88
N HIS A 108 18.77 2.28 -8.98
CA HIS A 108 20.08 2.88 -9.24
C HIS A 108 21.25 2.02 -8.77
N LYS A 109 20.99 0.77 -8.37
CA LYS A 109 21.99 -0.18 -7.85
C LYS A 109 22.64 0.26 -6.54
N THR A 110 21.95 1.06 -5.74
CA THR A 110 22.37 1.43 -4.39
C THR A 110 21.75 0.47 -3.37
N SER A 111 22.56 -0.05 -2.46
CA SER A 111 22.09 -1.00 -1.43
C SER A 111 21.71 -0.30 -0.13
N TYR A 112 20.63 -0.77 0.48
CA TYR A 112 20.09 -0.28 1.75
C TYR A 112 19.66 -1.44 2.62
N THR A 113 19.72 -1.28 3.94
CA THR A 113 18.85 -2.07 4.83
C THR A 113 17.48 -1.41 4.91
N LEU A 114 16.42 -2.16 5.22
CA LEU A 114 15.10 -1.53 5.40
C LEU A 114 15.08 -0.57 6.60
N ALA A 115 15.90 -0.83 7.63
CA ALA A 115 16.03 0.04 8.78
C ALA A 115 16.65 1.41 8.44
N GLU A 116 17.58 1.48 7.48
CA GLU A 116 18.12 2.75 6.98
C GLU A 116 17.03 3.65 6.35
N LEU A 117 15.98 3.05 5.78
CA LEU A 117 14.92 3.76 5.07
C LEU A 117 13.77 4.21 5.99
N ALA A 118 13.54 3.49 7.10
CA ALA A 118 12.35 3.60 7.94
C ALA A 118 12.03 5.03 8.43
N PRO A 119 12.98 5.87 8.89
CA PRO A 119 12.64 7.22 9.32
C PRO A 119 12.10 8.13 8.21
N LEU A 120 12.32 7.76 6.94
CA LEU A 120 11.90 8.57 5.79
C LEU A 120 10.48 8.24 5.31
N VAL A 121 9.95 7.06 5.63
CA VAL A 121 8.76 6.51 4.96
C VAL A 121 7.44 7.16 5.37
N MET A 122 7.41 7.93 6.45
CA MET A 122 6.21 8.62 6.97
C MET A 122 6.17 10.12 6.64
N HIS A 123 7.22 10.67 6.03
CA HIS A 123 7.44 12.10 5.98
C HIS A 123 7.65 12.61 4.54
N PRO A 124 6.57 12.93 3.81
CA PRO A 124 6.65 13.37 2.40
C PRO A 124 7.51 14.62 2.22
N VAL A 125 7.61 15.47 3.25
CA VAL A 125 8.43 16.69 3.24
C VAL A 125 9.92 16.43 3.06
N TYR A 126 10.40 15.23 3.41
CA TYR A 126 11.81 14.84 3.27
C TYR A 126 12.24 14.66 1.82
N ASN A 127 11.30 14.51 0.89
CA ASN A 127 11.56 14.49 -0.56
C ASN A 127 11.63 15.91 -1.17
N SER A 128 12.03 16.91 -0.39
CA SER A 128 12.21 18.28 -0.88
C SER A 128 13.70 18.61 -0.99
N ASN A 129 14.04 19.56 -1.88
CA ASN A 129 15.42 20.03 -2.09
C ASN A 129 16.08 20.64 -0.83
N LYS A 130 15.31 20.82 0.25
CA LYS A 130 15.80 21.26 1.56
C LYS A 130 16.69 20.21 2.23
N TYR A 131 16.42 18.93 2.02
CA TYR A 131 17.12 17.83 2.70
C TYR A 131 18.15 17.17 1.77
N ASP A 132 19.43 17.43 1.99
CA ASP A 132 20.52 16.77 1.26
C ASP A 132 20.90 15.44 1.91
N TRP A 133 20.04 14.42 1.69
CA TRP A 133 20.27 13.06 2.19
C TRP A 133 21.53 12.42 1.60
N LYS A 134 21.85 12.72 0.33
CA LYS A 134 23.05 12.21 -0.33
C LYS A 134 24.31 12.80 0.28
N GLY A 135 24.32 14.09 0.59
CA GLY A 135 25.41 14.74 1.30
C GLY A 135 25.56 14.22 2.73
N GLU A 136 24.46 13.89 3.41
CA GLU A 136 24.51 13.39 4.79
C GLU A 136 24.95 11.93 4.90
N PHE A 137 24.41 11.04 4.08
CA PHE A 137 24.61 9.59 4.19
C PHE A 137 25.52 9.00 3.11
N GLY A 138 25.95 9.79 2.14
CA GLY A 138 26.62 9.29 0.92
C GLY A 138 25.70 8.50 -0.02
N LYS A 139 24.41 8.36 0.32
CA LYS A 139 23.38 7.64 -0.43
C LYS A 139 22.15 8.54 -0.64
N PRO A 140 21.47 8.48 -1.80
CA PRO A 140 20.33 9.35 -2.09
C PRO A 140 19.05 9.00 -1.32
N MET A 141 18.97 7.80 -0.72
CA MET A 141 17.82 7.33 0.06
C MET A 141 16.50 7.22 -0.72
N ASN A 142 16.61 7.06 -2.04
CA ASN A 142 15.47 7.08 -2.96
C ASN A 142 14.30 6.15 -2.57
N PRO A 143 14.51 4.89 -2.12
CA PRO A 143 13.38 4.04 -1.78
C PRO A 143 12.58 4.52 -0.56
N GLY A 144 13.24 5.09 0.46
CA GLY A 144 12.57 5.67 1.63
C GLY A 144 11.78 6.92 1.25
N LEU A 145 12.37 7.79 0.43
CA LEU A 145 11.72 8.99 -0.10
C LEU A 145 10.54 8.68 -1.04
N LEU A 146 10.63 7.58 -1.79
CA LEU A 146 9.53 7.06 -2.61
C LEU A 146 8.33 6.72 -1.72
N ILE A 147 8.53 5.89 -0.69
CA ILE A 147 7.44 5.50 0.23
C ILE A 147 6.90 6.73 0.96
N GLY A 148 7.75 7.63 1.44
CA GLY A 148 7.33 8.89 2.06
C GLY A 148 6.47 9.75 1.12
N THR A 149 6.79 9.76 -0.18
CA THR A 149 5.95 10.44 -1.19
C THR A 149 4.60 9.73 -1.36
N MET A 150 4.59 8.39 -1.41
CA MET A 150 3.35 7.61 -1.52
C MET A 150 2.47 7.74 -0.28
N HIS A 151 3.06 7.85 0.92
CA HIS A 151 2.36 8.20 2.16
C HIS A 151 1.66 9.56 2.02
N GLY A 152 2.36 10.58 1.51
CA GLY A 152 1.77 11.89 1.24
C GLY A 152 0.57 11.80 0.29
N VAL A 153 0.72 11.07 -0.80
CA VAL A 153 -0.32 10.88 -1.83
C VAL A 153 -1.52 10.09 -1.30
N ALA A 154 -1.30 9.06 -0.49
CA ALA A 154 -2.35 8.21 0.08
C ALA A 154 -3.34 8.95 0.98
N HIS A 155 -3.04 10.20 1.38
CA HIS A 155 -3.98 11.06 2.09
C HIS A 155 -5.28 11.36 1.32
N ILE A 156 -5.47 10.85 0.09
CA ILE A 156 -6.70 10.99 -0.70
C ILE A 156 -8.00 10.74 0.07
N ASP A 157 -7.98 9.81 1.03
CA ASP A 157 -9.14 9.45 1.83
C ASP A 157 -9.41 10.41 3.00
N LYS A 158 -8.50 11.35 3.30
CA LYS A 158 -8.72 12.37 4.32
C LYS A 158 -9.44 13.59 3.75
N PRO A 159 -10.65 13.96 4.17
CA PRO A 159 -11.29 15.17 3.69
C PRO A 159 -10.52 16.41 4.16
N SER A 160 -10.40 17.41 3.28
CA SER A 160 -9.67 18.65 3.51
C SER A 160 -10.38 19.66 4.41
N GLU A 161 -11.67 19.43 4.73
CA GLU A 161 -12.58 20.41 5.35
C GLU A 161 -13.25 19.90 6.64
N ALA A 162 -12.89 18.71 7.14
CA ALA A 162 -13.46 18.22 8.39
C ALA A 162 -12.92 19.04 9.56
N ASP A 163 -13.79 19.55 10.44
CA ASP A 163 -13.44 20.03 11.79
C ASP A 163 -13.26 18.79 12.67
N PRO A 164 -12.04 18.23 12.77
CA PRO A 164 -11.87 16.87 13.20
C PRO A 164 -11.82 16.83 14.73
N LYS A 165 -12.78 16.11 15.33
CA LYS A 165 -12.96 16.10 16.79
C LYS A 165 -12.16 14.98 17.42
N LYS A 166 -11.17 15.35 18.23
CA LYS A 166 -10.40 14.39 19.05
C LYS A 166 -11.34 13.62 19.99
N GLN A 167 -11.16 12.31 20.04
CA GLN A 167 -11.88 11.43 20.94
C GLN A 167 -11.17 11.36 22.31
N PRO A 168 -11.87 11.14 23.43
CA PRO A 168 -11.23 10.68 24.67
C PRO A 168 -10.57 9.31 24.47
N TYR A 169 -9.46 9.05 25.17
CA TYR A 169 -8.77 7.76 25.11
C TYR A 169 -9.64 6.62 25.65
N ASP A 170 -10.26 6.80 26.81
CA ASP A 170 -11.10 5.78 27.44
C ASP A 170 -12.43 5.52 26.70
N ASP A 171 -12.75 6.30 25.67
CA ASP A 171 -14.00 6.22 24.92
C ASP A 171 -13.73 6.54 23.44
N MET A 172 -12.72 5.85 22.89
CA MET A 172 -12.30 5.96 21.51
C MET A 172 -13.03 4.95 20.63
N TYR A 173 -13.51 5.40 19.46
CA TYR A 173 -14.22 4.56 18.52
C TYR A 173 -13.60 4.61 17.13
N ARG A 174 -13.66 3.47 16.45
CA ARG A 174 -13.52 3.35 15.01
C ARG A 174 -14.89 3.33 14.37
N ALA A 175 -15.14 4.21 13.42
CA ALA A 175 -16.36 4.25 12.65
C ALA A 175 -16.25 3.37 11.39
N THR A 176 -17.34 3.26 10.66
CA THR A 176 -17.38 2.77 9.28
C THR A 176 -18.01 3.87 8.41
N PRO A 177 -17.84 3.82 7.08
CA PRO A 177 -18.52 4.77 6.19
C PRO A 177 -20.05 4.78 6.30
N PHE A 178 -20.64 3.74 6.92
CA PHE A 178 -22.08 3.60 7.16
C PHE A 178 -22.51 4.04 8.57
N GLY A 179 -21.60 4.57 9.38
CA GLY A 179 -21.89 5.10 10.72
C GLY A 179 -21.94 4.06 11.84
N TYR A 180 -21.57 2.80 11.59
CA TYR A 180 -21.37 1.83 12.67
C TYR A 180 -20.06 2.12 13.41
N GLU A 181 -20.11 2.10 14.73
CA GLU A 181 -18.94 2.37 15.58
C GLU A 181 -18.56 1.14 16.42
N THR A 182 -17.27 0.86 16.50
CA THR A 182 -16.68 -0.15 17.38
C THR A 182 -15.75 0.55 18.36
N ARG A 183 -15.89 0.27 19.64
CA ARG A 183 -15.02 0.83 20.68
C ARG A 183 -13.64 0.16 20.61
N ILE A 184 -12.59 0.97 20.72
CA ILE A 184 -11.22 0.51 20.90
C ILE A 184 -10.97 0.47 22.41
N GLU A 185 -10.72 -0.72 22.96
CA GLU A 185 -10.52 -0.87 24.40
C GLU A 185 -9.11 -0.39 24.80
N PRO A 186 -8.95 0.38 25.89
CA PRO A 186 -7.65 0.81 26.37
C PRO A 186 -6.66 -0.37 26.54
N GLY A 187 -5.45 -0.23 26.00
CA GLY A 187 -4.42 -1.26 26.05
C GLY A 187 -4.57 -2.36 24.99
N SER A 188 -5.59 -2.33 24.13
CA SER A 188 -5.75 -3.34 23.07
C SER A 188 -4.80 -3.12 21.92
N SER A 189 -4.50 -1.86 21.55
CA SER A 189 -3.66 -1.53 20.40
C SER A 189 -2.23 -2.01 20.59
N SER A 190 -1.61 -1.76 21.75
CA SER A 190 -0.24 -2.24 22.04
C SER A 190 -0.17 -3.77 22.12
N LYS A 191 -1.26 -4.45 22.49
CA LYS A 191 -1.34 -5.92 22.44
C LYS A 191 -1.37 -6.43 21.00
N ILE A 192 -2.16 -5.78 20.13
CA ILE A 192 -2.17 -6.07 18.69
C ILE A 192 -0.77 -5.89 18.12
N LEU A 193 -0.12 -4.74 18.38
CA LEU A 193 1.24 -4.45 17.94
C LEU A 193 2.23 -5.57 18.33
N SER A 194 2.14 -6.04 19.58
CA SER A 194 2.99 -7.12 20.10
C SER A 194 2.73 -8.48 19.43
N SER A 195 1.52 -8.72 18.94
CA SER A 195 1.12 -9.99 18.30
C SER A 195 1.46 -10.07 16.81
N LEU A 196 1.73 -8.94 16.16
CA LEU A 196 1.96 -8.91 14.71
C LEU A 196 3.25 -9.65 14.33
N PRO A 197 3.23 -10.45 13.24
CA PRO A 197 4.38 -11.20 12.75
C PRO A 197 5.34 -10.26 12.00
N LEU A 198 5.98 -9.33 12.72
CA LEU A 198 6.97 -8.42 12.11
C LEU A 198 8.36 -9.06 12.02
N TYR A 199 8.64 -10.07 12.85
CA TYR A 199 9.95 -10.74 12.94
C TYR A 199 10.26 -11.59 11.70
N ASP A 200 9.26 -11.98 10.94
CA ASP A 200 9.34 -12.84 9.75
C ASP A 200 8.97 -12.07 8.48
N LEU A 201 9.19 -10.75 8.44
CA LEU A 201 8.83 -9.90 7.29
C LEU A 201 9.37 -10.43 5.95
N GLU A 202 10.53 -11.10 5.92
CA GLU A 202 11.08 -11.68 4.70
C GLU A 202 10.23 -12.83 4.10
N THR A 203 9.28 -13.37 4.87
CA THR A 203 8.27 -14.35 4.42
C THR A 203 7.47 -13.82 3.22
N VAL A 204 7.32 -12.50 3.09
CA VAL A 204 6.63 -11.86 1.95
C VAL A 204 7.27 -12.14 0.60
N VAL A 205 8.53 -12.59 0.57
CA VAL A 205 9.25 -12.94 -0.67
C VAL A 205 9.48 -14.43 -0.86
N SER A 206 9.15 -15.27 0.13
CA SER A 206 9.47 -16.71 0.13
C SER A 206 8.59 -17.54 -0.81
N GLY A 207 7.33 -17.15 -0.98
CA GLY A 207 6.37 -17.89 -1.80
C GLY A 207 4.97 -17.28 -1.72
N THR A 208 4.10 -17.63 -2.67
CA THR A 208 2.73 -17.11 -2.73
C THR A 208 1.95 -17.45 -1.46
N ARG A 209 2.03 -18.70 -1.00
CA ARG A 209 1.27 -19.19 0.15
C ARG A 209 1.72 -18.49 1.43
N GLU A 210 3.01 -18.46 1.66
CA GLU A 210 3.66 -17.86 2.81
C GLU A 210 3.34 -16.35 2.89
N ARG A 211 3.45 -15.65 1.76
CA ARG A 211 3.04 -14.24 1.65
C ARG A 211 1.57 -14.03 1.99
N ARG A 212 0.66 -14.86 1.47
CA ARG A 212 -0.78 -14.71 1.75
C ARG A 212 -1.07 -14.87 3.25
N VAL A 213 -0.51 -15.91 3.88
CA VAL A 213 -0.67 -16.14 5.33
C VAL A 213 -0.13 -14.95 6.13
N TRP A 214 1.04 -14.43 5.77
CA TRP A 214 1.61 -13.26 6.43
C TRP A 214 0.70 -12.02 6.28
N LEU A 215 0.22 -11.73 5.07
CA LEU A 215 -0.70 -10.61 4.82
C LEU A 215 -2.05 -10.77 5.55
N GLU A 216 -2.59 -11.98 5.65
CA GLU A 216 -3.83 -12.26 6.39
C GLU A 216 -3.67 -12.02 7.90
N ASN A 217 -2.52 -12.44 8.47
CA ASN A 217 -2.19 -12.16 9.87
C ASN A 217 -2.02 -10.65 10.12
N MET A 218 -1.30 -9.96 9.22
CA MET A 218 -1.16 -8.51 9.27
C MET A 218 -2.52 -7.81 9.16
N LYS A 219 -3.38 -8.22 8.22
CA LYS A 219 -4.73 -7.67 8.05
C LYS A 219 -5.58 -7.85 9.29
N THR A 220 -5.55 -9.03 9.92
CA THR A 220 -6.33 -9.31 11.12
C THR A 220 -6.04 -8.30 12.23
N GLY A 221 -4.76 -8.01 12.51
CA GLY A 221 -4.40 -7.02 13.52
C GLY A 221 -4.61 -5.56 13.07
N LEU A 222 -4.24 -5.23 11.83
CA LEU A 222 -4.32 -3.86 11.33
C LEU A 222 -5.75 -3.39 11.05
N ASP A 223 -6.68 -4.31 10.73
CA ASP A 223 -8.09 -3.99 10.58
C ASP A 223 -8.66 -3.46 11.89
N GLU A 224 -8.28 -4.02 13.05
CA GLU A 224 -8.74 -3.60 14.39
C GLU A 224 -8.27 -2.20 14.79
N ALA A 225 -7.27 -1.66 14.11
CA ALA A 225 -6.67 -0.37 14.40
C ALA A 225 -7.18 0.76 13.50
N ILE A 226 -6.84 1.98 13.88
CA ILE A 226 -7.39 3.19 13.27
C ILE A 226 -6.30 4.05 12.62
N ALA A 227 -6.54 4.50 11.38
CA ALA A 227 -5.59 5.36 10.68
C ALA A 227 -5.62 6.81 11.21
N ASP A 228 -6.78 7.25 11.71
CA ASP A 228 -7.02 8.57 12.31
C ASP A 228 -7.98 8.49 13.50
N THR A 229 -7.59 9.07 14.64
CA THR A 229 -8.39 9.03 15.87
C THR A 229 -9.54 10.02 15.91
N GLN A 230 -9.66 10.93 14.93
CA GLN A 230 -10.62 12.05 14.99
C GLN A 230 -11.90 11.73 14.22
N ARG A 231 -13.07 12.09 14.78
CA ARG A 231 -14.34 12.00 14.04
C ARG A 231 -14.48 13.20 13.08
N PRO A 232 -14.98 13.01 11.84
CA PRO A 232 -15.46 11.77 11.23
C PRO A 232 -14.40 11.00 10.39
N LEU A 233 -13.10 11.27 10.59
CA LEU A 233 -11.99 10.67 9.81
C LEU A 233 -11.61 9.26 10.24
N ASN A 234 -12.28 8.77 11.27
CA ASN A 234 -11.98 7.57 12.02
C ASN A 234 -12.65 6.32 11.42
N ASP A 235 -12.98 6.37 10.13
CA ASP A 235 -13.65 5.31 9.35
C ASP A 235 -12.70 4.50 8.47
N VAL A 236 -11.42 4.88 8.43
CA VAL A 236 -10.34 4.17 7.73
C VAL A 236 -9.51 3.36 8.72
N THR A 237 -9.38 2.05 8.47
CA THR A 237 -8.54 1.17 9.28
C THR A 237 -7.06 1.44 9.02
N LEU A 238 -6.18 1.01 9.93
CA LEU A 238 -4.74 1.09 9.68
C LEU A 238 -4.31 0.16 8.53
N TRP A 239 -5.03 -0.96 8.32
CA TRP A 239 -4.83 -1.84 7.16
C TRP A 239 -5.10 -1.11 5.85
N ASP A 240 -6.27 -0.49 5.70
CA ASP A 240 -6.65 0.19 4.45
C ASP A 240 -5.65 1.29 4.09
N TRP A 241 -5.24 2.06 5.10
CA TRP A 241 -4.22 3.09 4.99
C TRP A 241 -2.86 2.52 4.52
N GLY A 242 -2.34 1.53 5.25
CA GLY A 242 -1.05 0.91 4.92
C GLY A 242 -1.08 0.20 3.56
N TYR A 243 -2.17 -0.49 3.25
CA TYR A 243 -2.32 -1.24 2.01
C TYR A 243 -2.39 -0.34 0.78
N LEU A 244 -3.00 0.85 0.88
CA LEU A 244 -2.96 1.85 -0.19
C LEU A 244 -1.52 2.35 -0.44
N VAL A 245 -0.78 2.69 0.62
CA VAL A 245 0.64 3.10 0.52
C VAL A 245 1.50 1.98 -0.07
N ALA A 246 1.28 0.74 0.36
CA ALA A 246 1.96 -0.44 -0.17
C ALA A 246 1.68 -0.64 -1.67
N SER A 247 0.42 -0.46 -2.09
CA SER A 247 -0.02 -0.61 -3.48
C SER A 247 0.57 0.45 -4.40
N LEU A 248 0.57 1.72 -3.96
CA LEU A 248 1.23 2.82 -4.65
C LEU A 248 2.75 2.59 -4.76
N THR A 249 3.38 2.20 -3.65
CA THR A 249 4.82 1.89 -3.59
C THR A 249 5.19 0.77 -4.56
N LYS A 250 4.43 -0.34 -4.57
CA LYS A 250 4.69 -1.48 -5.46
C LYS A 250 4.66 -1.05 -6.92
N ALA A 251 3.57 -0.41 -7.35
CA ALA A 251 3.41 0.01 -8.73
C ALA A 251 4.49 1.03 -9.15
N ALA A 252 4.82 1.97 -8.27
CA ALA A 252 5.86 2.96 -8.53
C ALA A 252 7.27 2.36 -8.58
N ALA A 253 7.63 1.47 -7.66
CA ALA A 253 8.91 0.77 -7.67
C ALA A 253 9.06 -0.07 -8.94
N ARG A 254 8.01 -0.79 -9.34
CA ARG A 254 7.95 -1.54 -10.60
C ARG A 254 8.19 -0.65 -11.82
N TYR A 255 7.55 0.52 -11.88
CA TYR A 255 7.79 1.51 -12.93
C TYR A 255 9.26 1.93 -13.00
N LEU A 256 9.88 2.23 -11.85
CA LEU A 256 11.26 2.71 -11.78
C LEU A 256 12.28 1.65 -12.22
N PHE A 257 12.05 0.37 -11.91
CA PHE A 257 12.90 -0.72 -12.39
C PHE A 257 12.78 -0.98 -13.89
N ILE A 258 11.59 -0.83 -14.48
CA ILE A 258 11.34 -1.15 -15.89
C ILE A 258 11.67 0.01 -16.82
N SER A 259 11.22 1.22 -16.48
CA SER A 259 11.33 2.37 -17.37
C SER A 259 12.79 2.75 -17.64
N GLY A 260 13.67 2.53 -16.66
CA GLY A 260 15.07 2.98 -16.70
C GLY A 260 15.22 4.50 -16.82
N LYS A 261 14.10 5.26 -16.75
CA LYS A 261 14.07 6.70 -16.87
C LYS A 261 14.54 7.31 -15.57
N ALA A 262 15.42 8.32 -15.66
CA ALA A 262 15.76 9.14 -14.51
C ALA A 262 14.52 9.93 -14.11
N GLN A 263 13.86 9.51 -13.05
CA GLN A 263 12.68 10.20 -12.55
C GLN A 263 13.10 11.46 -11.79
N THR A 264 12.65 12.63 -12.24
CA THR A 264 12.91 13.90 -11.56
C THR A 264 12.06 14.07 -10.31
N LEU A 265 10.82 13.59 -10.34
CA LEU A 265 9.87 13.66 -9.23
C LEU A 265 9.04 12.37 -9.15
N PHE A 266 8.95 11.76 -7.96
CA PHE A 266 8.13 10.57 -7.74
C PHE A 266 6.63 10.80 -7.98
N LYS A 267 6.16 12.05 -7.88
CA LYS A 267 4.77 12.42 -8.20
C LYS A 267 4.45 12.32 -9.69
N ASP A 268 5.45 12.37 -10.56
CA ASP A 268 5.25 12.28 -12.02
C ASP A 268 5.27 10.83 -12.52
N ILE A 269 5.24 9.84 -11.61
CA ILE A 269 5.16 8.43 -11.98
C ILE A 269 3.76 8.15 -12.55
N PRO A 270 3.65 7.59 -13.76
CA PRO A 270 2.37 7.21 -14.35
C PRO A 270 1.86 5.89 -13.76
N LEU A 271 0.54 5.81 -13.58
CA LEU A 271 -0.19 4.64 -13.11
C LEU A 271 -1.40 4.35 -14.01
N ASN A 272 -1.84 3.09 -14.03
CA ASN A 272 -3.07 2.63 -14.68
C ASN A 272 -3.83 1.70 -13.74
N VAL A 273 -5.14 1.58 -13.97
CA VAL A 273 -5.96 0.55 -13.32
C VAL A 273 -6.28 -0.55 -14.30
N LEU A 274 -5.78 -1.75 -14.04
CA LEU A 274 -6.21 -2.95 -14.75
C LEU A 274 -7.54 -3.41 -14.18
N ARG A 275 -8.53 -3.62 -15.03
CA ARG A 275 -9.80 -4.27 -14.66
C ARG A 275 -9.91 -5.64 -15.32
N ILE A 276 -10.36 -6.60 -14.54
CA ILE A 276 -10.61 -7.99 -14.95
C ILE A 276 -12.06 -8.26 -14.61
N ASN A 277 -12.93 -8.21 -15.62
CA ASN A 277 -14.37 -8.19 -15.44
C ASN A 277 -15.03 -9.47 -15.97
N VAL A 278 -15.84 -10.06 -15.10
CA VAL A 278 -16.79 -11.13 -15.39
C VAL A 278 -18.13 -10.62 -14.86
N ASP A 279 -19.21 -10.77 -15.62
CA ASP A 279 -20.54 -10.45 -15.08
C ASP A 279 -20.99 -11.58 -14.15
N MET A 280 -20.53 -11.52 -12.89
CA MET A 280 -20.76 -12.62 -11.95
C MET A 280 -22.24 -12.75 -11.61
N LEU A 281 -22.96 -11.63 -11.53
CA LEU A 281 -24.40 -11.65 -11.23
C LEU A 281 -25.17 -12.35 -12.33
N ASP A 282 -24.89 -12.03 -13.58
CA ASP A 282 -25.52 -12.72 -14.70
C ASP A 282 -25.11 -14.21 -14.76
N LEU A 283 -23.83 -14.54 -14.52
CA LEU A 283 -23.43 -15.95 -14.43
C LEU A 283 -24.23 -16.71 -13.35
N TYR A 284 -24.48 -16.06 -12.21
CA TYR A 284 -25.23 -16.64 -11.10
C TYR A 284 -26.72 -16.81 -11.41
N THR A 285 -27.35 -15.92 -12.17
CA THR A 285 -28.78 -16.05 -12.55
C THR A 285 -29.05 -17.28 -13.42
N HIS A 286 -28.06 -17.74 -14.17
CA HIS A 286 -28.12 -18.97 -14.99
C HIS A 286 -27.82 -20.25 -14.19
N SER A 287 -28.09 -20.27 -12.88
CA SER A 287 -27.83 -21.44 -12.02
C SER A 287 -29.15 -22.03 -11.50
N ASP A 288 -29.55 -23.17 -12.05
CA ASP A 288 -30.81 -23.83 -11.68
C ASP A 288 -30.76 -24.46 -10.28
N ARG A 289 -29.57 -24.85 -9.81
CA ARG A 289 -29.36 -25.49 -8.51
C ARG A 289 -28.33 -24.74 -7.67
N ILE A 290 -28.48 -24.83 -6.35
CA ILE A 290 -27.54 -24.27 -5.38
C ILE A 290 -26.12 -24.84 -5.59
N SER A 291 -26.01 -26.12 -5.94
CA SER A 291 -24.73 -26.76 -6.27
C SER A 291 -24.01 -26.08 -7.43
N ASP A 292 -24.76 -25.64 -8.44
CA ASP A 292 -24.22 -25.06 -9.66
C ASP A 292 -23.73 -23.64 -9.38
N LEU A 293 -24.50 -22.90 -8.58
CA LEU A 293 -24.11 -21.59 -8.07
C LEU A 293 -22.81 -21.68 -7.24
N LEU A 294 -22.73 -22.59 -6.27
CA LEU A 294 -21.54 -22.79 -5.45
C LEU A 294 -20.33 -23.24 -6.27
N GLY A 295 -20.56 -24.08 -7.29
CA GLY A 295 -19.53 -24.50 -8.25
C GLY A 295 -18.96 -23.33 -9.03
N LYS A 296 -19.83 -22.48 -9.60
CA LYS A 296 -19.44 -21.25 -10.31
C LYS A 296 -18.66 -20.29 -9.40
N GLN A 297 -19.13 -20.07 -8.18
CA GLN A 297 -18.41 -19.25 -7.18
C GLN A 297 -17.00 -19.79 -6.93
N THR A 298 -16.87 -21.09 -6.68
CA THR A 298 -15.57 -21.74 -6.42
C THR A 298 -14.61 -21.59 -7.61
N ILE A 299 -15.11 -21.80 -8.84
CA ILE A 299 -14.30 -21.66 -10.07
C ILE A 299 -13.81 -20.22 -10.24
N LEU A 300 -14.69 -19.24 -10.07
CA LEU A 300 -14.32 -17.82 -10.16
C LEU A 300 -13.33 -17.42 -9.08
N GLU A 301 -13.56 -17.80 -7.82
CA GLU A 301 -12.64 -17.54 -6.71
C GLU A 301 -11.26 -18.11 -6.99
N ASN A 302 -11.17 -19.34 -7.49
CA ASN A 302 -9.90 -19.97 -7.86
C ASN A 302 -9.20 -19.22 -9.00
N ALA A 303 -9.93 -18.81 -10.04
CA ALA A 303 -9.39 -18.04 -11.15
C ALA A 303 -8.85 -16.67 -10.70
N PHE A 304 -9.65 -15.89 -9.95
CA PHE A 304 -9.19 -14.61 -9.41
C PHE A 304 -8.02 -14.77 -8.42
N ASN A 305 -7.98 -15.86 -7.64
CA ASN A 305 -6.84 -16.16 -6.77
C ASN A 305 -5.57 -16.50 -7.57
N ALA A 306 -5.69 -17.19 -8.70
CA ALA A 306 -4.57 -17.48 -9.60
C ALA A 306 -4.07 -16.23 -10.33
N VAL A 307 -4.98 -15.31 -10.69
CA VAL A 307 -4.63 -13.98 -11.22
C VAL A 307 -3.91 -13.14 -10.16
N ARG A 308 -4.42 -13.15 -8.93
CA ARG A 308 -3.83 -12.40 -7.81
C ARG A 308 -2.40 -12.86 -7.54
N GLU A 309 -2.14 -14.16 -7.61
CA GLU A 309 -0.80 -14.73 -7.50
C GLU A 309 0.17 -14.16 -8.52
N ILE A 310 -0.17 -14.21 -9.82
CA ILE A 310 0.74 -13.71 -10.85
C ILE A 310 0.95 -12.21 -10.77
N ILE A 311 -0.11 -11.42 -10.57
CA ILE A 311 -0.01 -9.96 -10.55
C ILE A 311 0.69 -9.48 -9.29
N GLU A 312 0.30 -9.97 -8.11
CA GLU A 312 0.80 -9.43 -6.84
C GLU A 312 2.15 -10.01 -6.43
N PHE A 313 2.47 -11.26 -6.80
CA PHE A 313 3.66 -11.97 -6.33
C PHE A 313 4.66 -12.35 -7.44
N ASP A 314 4.24 -13.12 -8.45
CA ASP A 314 5.18 -13.64 -9.46
C ASP A 314 5.77 -12.52 -10.31
N TRP A 315 4.93 -11.58 -10.73
CA TRP A 315 5.35 -10.41 -11.48
C TRP A 315 5.62 -9.20 -10.59
N ALA A 316 5.18 -9.22 -9.31
CA ALA A 316 5.25 -8.06 -8.42
C ALA A 316 4.82 -6.76 -9.13
N LEU A 317 3.73 -6.85 -9.90
CA LEU A 317 3.33 -5.86 -10.88
C LEU A 317 2.44 -4.77 -10.25
N GLY A 318 1.59 -5.16 -9.32
CA GLY A 318 0.62 -4.29 -8.68
C GLY A 318 -0.16 -5.02 -7.60
N ASN A 319 -1.17 -4.35 -7.05
CA ASN A 319 -2.05 -4.90 -6.00
C ASN A 319 -3.51 -4.75 -6.37
N ARG A 320 -4.34 -5.72 -5.97
CA ARG A 320 -5.80 -5.59 -6.08
C ARG A 320 -6.28 -4.53 -5.10
N LEU A 321 -6.84 -3.44 -5.60
CA LEU A 321 -7.44 -2.38 -4.80
C LEU A 321 -8.89 -2.71 -4.42
N TYR A 322 -9.63 -3.35 -5.32
CA TYR A 322 -11.05 -3.61 -5.14
C TYR A 322 -11.50 -4.87 -5.88
N HIS A 323 -12.52 -5.54 -5.33
CA HIS A 323 -13.15 -6.70 -5.92
C HIS A 323 -14.63 -6.74 -5.53
N ASP A 324 -15.50 -6.89 -6.51
CA ASP A 324 -16.94 -7.07 -6.34
C ASP A 324 -17.50 -7.94 -7.47
N GLU A 325 -18.82 -8.01 -7.59
CA GLU A 325 -19.50 -8.83 -8.60
C GLU A 325 -19.27 -8.36 -10.04
N THR A 326 -18.68 -7.17 -10.23
CA THR A 326 -18.29 -6.68 -11.56
C THR A 326 -16.87 -7.11 -11.95
N GLY A 327 -16.07 -7.61 -11.00
CA GLY A 327 -14.72 -8.12 -11.26
C GLY A 327 -13.67 -7.64 -10.25
N ALA A 328 -12.42 -7.64 -10.67
CA ALA A 328 -11.27 -7.21 -9.87
C ALA A 328 -10.54 -6.02 -10.50
N TYR A 329 -10.02 -5.13 -9.66
CA TYR A 329 -9.37 -3.88 -10.05
C TYR A 329 -7.98 -3.81 -9.41
N TYR A 330 -6.94 -3.70 -10.23
CA TYR A 330 -5.54 -3.70 -9.81
C TYR A 330 -4.87 -2.38 -10.17
N LEU A 331 -4.07 -1.84 -9.26
CA LEU A 331 -3.23 -0.68 -9.52
C LEU A 331 -1.90 -1.13 -10.10
N LEU A 332 -1.59 -0.70 -11.32
CA LEU A 332 -0.39 -1.07 -12.06
C LEU A 332 0.45 0.17 -12.41
N PRO A 333 1.76 0.02 -12.66
CA PRO A 333 2.56 1.06 -13.32
C PRO A 333 1.95 1.42 -14.68
N GLY A 334 2.06 2.69 -15.07
CA GLY A 334 1.73 3.16 -16.42
C GLY A 334 2.95 3.39 -17.29
N ASP A 335 2.73 3.79 -18.54
CA ASP A 335 3.77 4.11 -19.53
C ASP A 335 4.86 3.02 -19.69
N ILE A 336 4.49 1.75 -19.46
CA ILE A 336 5.35 0.58 -19.69
C ILE A 336 4.70 -0.47 -20.61
N TRP A 337 3.57 -0.11 -21.21
CA TRP A 337 2.70 -1.00 -21.99
C TRP A 337 2.74 -0.59 -23.46
N ASP A 338 3.25 -1.46 -24.30
CA ASP A 338 3.02 -1.45 -25.74
C ASP A 338 1.92 -2.48 -26.10
N THR A 339 1.52 -2.52 -27.36
CA THR A 339 0.45 -3.43 -27.83
C THR A 339 0.76 -4.90 -27.56
N GLU A 340 2.02 -5.33 -27.72
CA GLU A 340 2.43 -6.74 -27.57
C GLU A 340 2.42 -7.15 -26.09
N THR A 341 2.94 -6.29 -25.23
CA THR A 341 2.98 -6.49 -23.78
C THR A 341 1.59 -6.44 -23.15
N GLU A 342 0.70 -5.55 -23.58
CA GLU A 342 -0.71 -5.54 -23.15
C GLU A 342 -1.42 -6.82 -23.58
N GLN A 343 -1.21 -7.27 -24.82
CA GLN A 343 -1.79 -8.52 -25.32
C GLN A 343 -1.29 -9.73 -24.53
N THR A 344 0.01 -9.79 -24.25
CA THR A 344 0.61 -10.86 -23.43
C THR A 344 0.03 -10.86 -22.00
N LEU A 345 -0.13 -9.69 -21.39
CA LEU A 345 -0.76 -9.57 -20.06
C LEU A 345 -2.19 -10.12 -20.08
N ARG A 346 -2.98 -9.72 -21.08
CA ARG A 346 -4.35 -10.18 -21.29
C ARG A 346 -4.43 -11.70 -21.43
N GLU A 347 -3.63 -12.29 -22.31
CA GLU A 347 -3.62 -13.73 -22.56
C GLU A 347 -3.23 -14.51 -21.30
N ASN A 348 -2.20 -14.07 -20.58
CA ASN A 348 -1.79 -14.75 -19.34
C ASN A 348 -2.86 -14.68 -18.24
N ILE A 349 -3.63 -13.59 -18.17
CA ILE A 349 -4.75 -13.47 -17.23
C ILE A 349 -5.90 -14.37 -17.67
N GLN A 350 -6.29 -14.31 -18.94
CA GLN A 350 -7.41 -15.10 -19.47
C GLN A 350 -7.15 -16.61 -19.34
N ALA A 351 -5.90 -17.05 -19.50
CA ALA A 351 -5.48 -18.44 -19.29
C ALA A 351 -5.64 -18.95 -17.85
N ARG A 352 -5.97 -18.08 -16.87
CA ARG A 352 -6.30 -18.48 -15.49
C ARG A 352 -7.77 -18.79 -15.27
N PHE A 353 -8.60 -18.51 -16.26
CA PHE A 353 -10.02 -18.82 -16.25
C PHE A 353 -10.27 -20.04 -17.13
N SER A 354 -11.39 -20.73 -16.89
CA SER A 354 -11.85 -21.77 -17.80
C SER A 354 -12.21 -21.18 -19.17
N ASP A 355 -12.14 -21.99 -20.22
CA ASP A 355 -12.47 -21.60 -21.60
C ASP A 355 -13.91 -21.04 -21.72
N ASP A 356 -14.78 -21.42 -20.78
CA ASP A 356 -16.18 -21.00 -20.71
C ASP A 356 -16.41 -19.73 -19.88
N LEU A 357 -15.36 -19.18 -19.25
CA LEU A 357 -15.41 -18.01 -18.36
C LEU A 357 -14.29 -17.01 -18.65
N ILE A 358 -14.01 -16.76 -19.93
CA ILE A 358 -12.94 -15.85 -20.33
C ILE A 358 -13.31 -14.43 -19.89
N PRO A 359 -12.54 -13.78 -19.00
CA PRO A 359 -12.84 -12.45 -18.51
C PRO A 359 -12.51 -11.39 -19.57
N ARG A 360 -13.14 -10.23 -19.43
CA ARG A 360 -12.68 -9.01 -20.09
C ARG A 360 -11.50 -8.45 -19.30
N VAL A 361 -10.38 -8.22 -19.98
CA VAL A 361 -9.18 -7.62 -19.39
C VAL A 361 -8.91 -6.30 -20.09
N TYR A 362 -8.88 -5.21 -19.34
CA TYR A 362 -8.69 -3.88 -19.89
C TYR A 362 -7.79 -3.04 -19.01
N LEU A 363 -6.82 -2.37 -19.63
CA LEU A 363 -5.99 -1.38 -18.96
C LEU A 363 -6.67 -0.01 -19.05
N GLY A 364 -6.98 0.57 -17.89
CA GLY A 364 -7.65 1.86 -17.75
C GLY A 364 -6.82 3.04 -18.24
N GLU A 365 -7.44 4.24 -18.22
CA GLU A 365 -6.75 5.49 -18.54
C GLU A 365 -5.57 5.75 -17.59
N GLN A 366 -4.48 6.29 -18.14
CA GLN A 366 -3.32 6.69 -17.35
C GLN A 366 -3.62 7.94 -16.51
N PHE A 367 -2.96 8.02 -15.36
CA PHE A 367 -2.88 9.22 -14.52
C PHE A 367 -1.54 9.26 -13.79
N LEU A 368 -1.15 10.44 -13.30
CA LEU A 368 0.08 10.58 -12.51
C LEU A 368 -0.22 10.36 -11.04
N VAL A 369 0.74 9.80 -10.30
CA VAL A 369 0.67 9.66 -8.83
C VAL A 369 0.30 10.99 -8.17
N GLY A 370 0.90 12.09 -8.63
CA GLY A 370 0.68 13.44 -8.10
C GLY A 370 -0.74 13.97 -8.28
N ASP A 371 -1.53 13.41 -9.22
CA ASP A 371 -2.92 13.82 -9.45
C ASP A 371 -3.83 13.46 -8.26
N LEU A 372 -3.38 12.50 -7.44
CA LEU A 372 -4.07 12.06 -6.22
C LEU A 372 -3.75 12.96 -5.00
N ASP A 373 -2.62 13.66 -4.99
CA ASP A 373 -2.14 14.37 -3.81
C ASP A 373 -3.01 15.59 -3.40
N GLN A 374 -3.23 15.74 -2.10
CA GLN A 374 -3.99 16.84 -1.50
C GLN A 374 -3.21 18.16 -1.43
N GLN A 375 -1.88 18.11 -1.41
CA GLN A 375 -1.06 19.29 -1.10
C GLN A 375 -0.89 20.28 -2.26
N ASN A 376 -1.30 19.92 -3.48
CA ASN A 376 -1.07 20.75 -4.67
C ASN A 376 -1.98 21.98 -4.78
N GLY A 377 -2.79 22.33 -3.76
CA GLY A 377 -3.70 23.48 -3.82
C GLY A 377 -4.67 23.42 -5.01
N GLY A 378 -4.81 22.25 -5.62
CA GLY A 378 -5.50 22.03 -6.87
C GLY A 378 -7.01 22.15 -6.67
N ASN A 379 -7.69 22.53 -7.74
CA ASN A 379 -9.15 22.51 -7.81
C ASN A 379 -9.67 21.15 -7.31
N ARG A 380 -10.48 21.15 -6.24
CA ARG A 380 -11.12 19.95 -5.66
C ARG A 380 -11.75 19.03 -6.71
N GLU A 381 -12.29 19.63 -7.78
CA GLU A 381 -12.85 18.91 -8.92
C GLU A 381 -11.81 18.05 -9.65
N TYR A 382 -10.62 18.58 -9.89
CA TYR A 382 -9.53 17.86 -10.55
C TYR A 382 -9.08 16.63 -9.75
N ARG A 383 -8.92 16.79 -8.43
CA ARG A 383 -8.61 15.67 -7.53
C ARG A 383 -9.68 14.59 -7.56
N LEU A 384 -10.96 14.98 -7.51
CA LEU A 384 -12.06 14.02 -7.58
C LEU A 384 -12.08 13.27 -8.92
N VAL A 385 -11.67 13.91 -10.02
CA VAL A 385 -11.50 13.25 -11.32
C VAL A 385 -10.40 12.19 -11.24
N ALA A 386 -9.25 12.50 -10.65
CA ALA A 386 -8.15 11.55 -10.48
C ALA A 386 -8.52 10.36 -9.58
N ILE A 387 -9.13 10.62 -8.41
CA ILE A 387 -9.59 9.55 -7.49
C ILE A 387 -10.61 8.64 -8.19
N ARG A 388 -11.52 9.22 -9.00
CA ARG A 388 -12.49 8.41 -9.76
C ARG A 388 -11.83 7.48 -10.77
N LYS A 389 -10.62 7.76 -11.26
CA LYS A 389 -9.87 6.84 -12.13
C LYS A 389 -9.43 5.57 -11.41
N LEU A 390 -9.34 5.56 -10.08
CA LEU A 390 -8.96 4.37 -9.30
C LEU A 390 -10.01 3.26 -9.40
N ILE A 391 -11.26 3.54 -9.02
CA ILE A 391 -12.31 2.50 -8.93
C ILE A 391 -13.59 2.93 -9.65
N ALA A 392 -14.10 4.14 -9.39
CA ALA A 392 -15.44 4.55 -9.83
C ALA A 392 -15.59 4.54 -11.36
N ASN A 393 -14.64 5.10 -12.11
CA ASN A 393 -14.67 5.13 -13.57
C ASN A 393 -14.44 3.74 -14.18
N PRO A 394 -13.39 2.96 -13.79
CA PRO A 394 -13.22 1.58 -14.25
C PRO A 394 -14.45 0.71 -14.02
N ARG A 395 -15.09 0.82 -12.85
CA ARG A 395 -16.31 0.10 -12.50
C ARG A 395 -17.50 0.52 -13.36
N LYS A 396 -17.71 1.82 -13.51
CA LYS A 396 -18.79 2.36 -14.36
C LYS A 396 -18.62 2.01 -15.83
N ASN A 397 -17.38 1.85 -16.30
CA ASN A 397 -17.10 1.35 -17.64
C ASN A 397 -17.42 -0.14 -17.76
N ALA A 398 -17.00 -0.97 -16.79
CA ALA A 398 -17.33 -2.40 -16.76
C ALA A 398 -18.84 -2.67 -16.82
N GLN A 399 -19.65 -1.87 -16.12
CA GLN A 399 -21.12 -1.99 -16.09
C GLN A 399 -21.81 -1.60 -17.40
N LYS A 400 -21.16 -0.83 -18.28
CA LYS A 400 -21.74 -0.40 -19.57
C LYS A 400 -21.46 -1.38 -20.70
N GLU A 401 -20.52 -2.29 -20.51
CA GLU A 401 -20.09 -3.20 -21.55
C GLU A 401 -21.02 -4.42 -21.64
N PRO A 402 -21.37 -4.89 -22.86
CA PRO A 402 -22.18 -6.09 -23.03
C PRO A 402 -21.55 -7.30 -22.35
N ALA A 403 -22.38 -8.18 -21.75
CA ALA A 403 -21.90 -9.39 -21.09
C ALA A 403 -21.01 -10.23 -22.01
N VAL A 404 -21.38 -10.38 -23.29
CA VAL A 404 -20.63 -11.14 -24.31
C VAL A 404 -20.24 -10.29 -25.52
N MET A 405 -19.01 -10.47 -25.98
CA MET A 405 -18.41 -9.85 -27.15
C MET A 405 -17.22 -10.68 -27.69
N ALA A 406 -16.67 -10.30 -28.84
CA ALA A 406 -15.49 -10.99 -29.37
C ALA A 406 -14.29 -10.87 -28.40
N GLY A 407 -13.71 -12.00 -28.01
CA GLY A 407 -12.56 -12.04 -27.09
C GLY A 407 -12.91 -12.21 -25.60
N ASN A 408 -14.18 -12.40 -25.26
CA ASN A 408 -14.61 -12.99 -23.99
C ASN A 408 -15.66 -14.09 -24.25
N ASN A 409 -15.88 -14.95 -23.28
CA ASN A 409 -16.90 -15.99 -23.37
C ASN A 409 -17.48 -16.22 -21.99
N LEU A 410 -18.82 -16.13 -21.90
CA LEU A 410 -19.57 -16.38 -20.66
C LEU A 410 -20.54 -17.56 -20.78
N TYR A 411 -20.78 -18.11 -21.99
CA TYR A 411 -21.88 -19.06 -22.21
C TYR A 411 -21.59 -20.13 -23.28
N HIS A 412 -20.53 -20.92 -23.16
CA HIS A 412 -20.44 -22.12 -24.03
C HIS A 412 -21.32 -23.29 -23.57
N PHE A 413 -21.91 -23.24 -22.38
CA PHE A 413 -22.66 -24.39 -21.83
C PHE A 413 -24.14 -24.50 -22.19
N GLU A 414 -24.80 -23.48 -22.75
CA GLU A 414 -26.24 -23.60 -23.08
C GLU A 414 -26.50 -24.55 -24.26
N ASP A 415 -25.57 -24.65 -25.20
CA ASP A 415 -25.76 -25.43 -26.43
C ASP A 415 -25.06 -26.81 -26.43
N GLU A 416 -24.21 -27.12 -25.44
CA GLU A 416 -23.52 -28.42 -25.36
C GLU A 416 -24.25 -29.47 -24.52
N TRP A 417 -25.29 -29.07 -23.77
CA TRP A 417 -26.05 -29.95 -22.89
C TRP A 417 -27.56 -30.04 -23.24
N SER A 418 -27.99 -29.46 -24.36
CA SER A 418 -29.39 -29.49 -24.84
C SER A 418 -29.74 -30.69 -25.74
#